data_AF-A0A9P7K413-F1
#
_entry.id   AF-A0A9P7K413-F1
#
_cell.length_a   1.000
_cell.length_b   1.000
_cell.length_c   1.000
_cell.angle_alpha   90.00
_cell.angle_beta   90.00
_cell.angle_gamma   90.00
#
_symmetry.space_group_name_H-M   'P 1'
#
loop_
_entity.id
_entity.type
_entity.pdbx_description
1 polymer ?
#
loop_
_entity_poly.entity_id
_entity_poly.type
_entity_poly.pdbx_seq_one_letter_code
_entity_poly.pdbx_strand_id
1 'polypeptide(L)'
;MGGDLAGQIVCCNPGGRQRDLQQPRGVQGYYLVGRPANAQFTKWKLGGNFGGESFPDKTRKILNEGGLYAERKGWHLPNFDDSAWETRTPFQGISKPGVGFFRTTFTLNLPKGYDVPLSIVFDSQPGQYRAQLYVNGWQLGKRIANLGPQTSFVVQEGILNYSGQNVVAVSLWSLGSKPEDLKIPSLRIVAGPAYEGGVTGIVVDNPGWEKLRK
;
A
#
# COMPACT_ATOMS: atom_id res chain seq x y z
N MET A 1 2.94 34.96 20.81
CA MET A 1 2.31 33.62 20.88
C MET A 1 3.30 32.60 20.35
N GLY A 2 3.94 31.84 21.25
CA GLY A 2 4.88 30.77 20.88
C GLY A 2 4.23 29.44 21.20
N GLY A 3 3.62 28.79 20.21
CA GLY A 3 3.08 27.45 20.35
C GLY A 3 4.13 26.40 20.01
N ASP A 4 3.98 25.20 20.56
CA ASP A 4 4.74 24.03 20.14
C ASP A 4 4.37 23.69 18.69
N LEU A 5 5.36 23.75 17.79
CA LEU A 5 5.19 23.39 16.39
C LEU A 5 5.61 21.93 16.18
N ALA A 6 4.80 21.19 15.43
CA ALA A 6 5.14 19.84 14.97
C ALA A 6 5.16 19.81 13.44
N GLY A 7 6.23 19.25 12.88
CA GLY A 7 6.32 18.91 11.46
C GLY A 7 6.13 17.41 11.24
N GLN A 8 5.50 17.03 10.13
CA GLN A 8 5.41 15.64 9.69
C GLN A 8 6.09 15.49 8.34
N ILE A 9 7.00 14.52 8.24
CA ILE A 9 7.68 14.16 7.01
C ILE A 9 7.32 12.71 6.69
N VAL A 10 6.86 12.47 5.45
CA VAL A 10 6.61 11.13 4.94
C VAL A 10 7.66 10.83 3.88
N CYS A 11 8.46 9.78 4.09
CA CYS A 11 9.51 9.36 3.16
C CYS A 11 9.13 8.02 2.52
N CYS A 12 9.15 7.97 1.18
CA CYS A 12 9.03 6.71 0.46
C CYS A 12 10.38 5.98 0.47
N ASN A 13 10.41 4.72 0.88
CA ASN A 13 11.59 3.86 0.69
C ASN A 13 11.33 2.89 -0.49
N PRO A 14 12.04 3.03 -1.63
CA PRO A 14 11.94 2.10 -2.75
C PRO A 14 12.68 0.78 -2.50
N GLY A 15 13.42 0.66 -1.38
CA GLY A 15 14.40 -0.40 -1.15
C GLY A 15 15.82 0.11 -1.40
N GLY A 16 16.79 -0.80 -1.40
CA GLY A 16 18.19 -0.50 -1.71
C GLY A 16 18.78 -1.56 -2.62
N ARG A 17 19.82 -1.21 -3.38
CA ARG A 17 20.65 -2.21 -4.07
C ARG A 17 21.52 -2.90 -3.02
N GLN A 18 22.09 -4.06 -3.38
CA GLN A 18 22.99 -4.80 -2.49
C GLN A 18 24.18 -3.97 -1.98
N ARG A 19 24.62 -2.94 -2.73
CA ARG A 19 25.71 -2.03 -2.31
C ARG A 19 25.26 -0.87 -1.42
N ASP A 20 23.96 -0.68 -1.22
CA ASP A 20 23.38 0.44 -0.46
C ASP A 20 23.05 0.03 0.98
N LEU A 21 23.55 -1.12 1.46
CA LEU A 21 23.18 -1.72 2.76
C LEU A 21 23.32 -0.76 3.95
N GLN A 22 24.33 0.11 3.93
CA GLN A 22 24.59 1.07 4.99
C GLN A 22 24.09 2.49 4.67
N GLN A 23 23.48 2.71 3.50
CA GLN A 23 22.95 4.02 3.18
C GLN A 23 21.69 4.29 4.02
N PRO A 24 21.68 5.34 4.86
CA PRO A 24 20.55 5.61 5.73
C PRO A 24 19.29 5.94 4.93
N ARG A 25 18.13 5.64 5.53
CA ARG A 25 16.82 6.01 4.99
C ARG A 25 16.13 6.91 6.00
N GLY A 26 15.79 8.13 5.60
CA GLY A 26 15.18 9.14 6.47
C GLY A 26 15.82 10.50 6.30
N VAL A 27 15.70 11.33 7.33
CA VAL A 27 16.27 12.68 7.36
C VAL A 27 17.76 12.60 7.70
N GLN A 28 18.62 13.02 6.78
CA GLN A 28 20.08 13.06 6.99
C GLN A 28 20.54 14.38 7.64
N GLY A 29 19.74 15.44 7.52
CA GLY A 29 20.00 16.75 8.12
C GLY A 29 18.78 17.67 7.97
N TYR A 30 18.69 18.67 8.85
CA TYR A 30 17.66 19.70 8.80
C TYR A 30 18.22 21.01 9.35
N TYR A 31 17.62 22.12 8.92
CA TYR A 31 17.88 23.44 9.50
C TYR A 31 16.66 24.34 9.26
N LEU A 32 16.09 24.90 10.33
CA LEU A 32 14.99 25.85 10.24
C LEU A 32 15.56 27.25 10.00
N VAL A 33 15.42 27.72 8.76
CA VAL A 33 15.80 29.09 8.37
C VAL A 33 14.96 30.11 9.15
N GLY A 34 15.62 31.17 9.62
CA GLY A 34 14.97 32.21 10.43
C GLY A 34 14.76 31.83 11.90
N ARG A 35 15.30 30.68 12.35
CA ARG A 35 15.32 30.29 13.77
C ARG A 35 16.77 30.21 14.28
N PRO A 36 17.07 30.76 15.47
CA PRO A 36 18.38 30.57 16.09
C PRO A 36 18.62 29.09 16.44
N ALA A 37 19.88 28.72 16.69
CA ALA A 37 20.29 27.32 16.93
C ALA A 37 19.56 26.67 18.13
N ASN A 38 19.27 27.44 19.18
CA ASN A 38 18.55 26.98 20.37
C ASN A 38 17.02 26.85 20.15
N ALA A 39 16.51 27.25 18.99
CA ALA A 39 15.10 27.16 18.61
C ALA A 39 14.85 26.20 17.44
N GLN A 40 15.83 25.34 17.12
CA GLN A 40 15.67 24.23 16.19
C GLN A 40 14.81 23.12 16.81
N PHE A 41 14.30 22.17 16.01
CA PHE A 41 13.63 20.99 16.56
C PHE A 41 14.56 20.23 17.50
N THR A 42 14.10 19.87 18.69
CA THR A 42 14.90 19.17 19.71
C THR A 42 14.42 17.74 19.98
N LYS A 43 13.24 17.37 19.47
CA LYS A 43 12.62 16.06 19.69
C LYS A 43 12.13 15.49 18.37
N TRP A 44 12.48 14.23 18.12
CA TRP A 44 12.08 13.49 16.93
C TRP A 44 11.33 12.23 17.33
N LYS A 45 10.28 11.90 16.57
CA LYS A 45 9.61 10.59 16.62
C LYS A 45 9.64 10.00 15.22
N LEU A 46 9.97 8.72 15.13
CA LEU A 46 10.02 7.96 13.88
C LEU A 46 9.10 6.75 14.00
N GLY A 47 8.44 6.40 12.90
CA GLY A 47 7.64 5.18 12.80
C GLY A 47 7.85 4.49 11.47
N GLY A 48 8.37 3.27 11.52
CA GLY A 48 8.42 2.33 10.39
C GLY A 48 7.23 1.37 10.41
N ASN A 49 7.46 0.14 9.96
CA ASN A 49 6.49 -0.95 10.08
C ASN A 49 6.16 -1.26 11.55
N PHE A 50 5.01 -1.90 11.77
CA PHE A 50 4.57 -2.23 13.12
C PHE A 50 5.54 -3.22 13.78
N GLY A 51 6.06 -2.83 14.95
CA GLY A 51 7.03 -3.62 15.72
C GLY A 51 8.47 -3.59 15.18
N GLY A 52 8.76 -2.92 14.07
CA GLY A 52 10.10 -2.91 13.46
C GLY A 52 10.59 -4.33 13.16
N GLU A 53 11.74 -4.72 13.71
CA GLU A 53 12.30 -6.06 13.59
C GLU A 53 11.47 -7.14 14.32
N SER A 54 10.64 -6.74 15.28
CA SER A 54 9.69 -7.62 15.99
C SER A 54 8.32 -7.71 15.28
N PHE A 55 8.31 -7.63 13.95
CA PHE A 55 7.08 -7.68 13.13
C PHE A 55 6.26 -8.96 13.37
N PRO A 56 4.91 -8.88 13.48
CA PRO A 56 4.08 -10.05 13.80
C PRO A 56 3.79 -10.95 12.60
N ASP A 57 3.77 -10.42 11.37
CA ASP A 57 3.43 -11.21 10.17
C ASP A 57 4.60 -12.09 9.71
N LYS A 58 4.63 -13.33 10.22
CA LYS A 58 5.64 -14.33 9.86
C LYS A 58 5.35 -15.04 8.54
N THR A 59 4.17 -14.89 7.95
CA THR A 59 3.83 -15.45 6.63
C THR A 59 4.35 -14.53 5.54
N ARG A 60 4.00 -13.24 5.58
CA ARG A 60 4.38 -12.25 4.55
C ARG A 60 5.75 -11.60 4.76
N LYS A 61 6.34 -11.81 5.95
CA LYS A 61 7.68 -11.36 6.36
C LYS A 61 7.82 -9.84 6.49
N ILE A 62 8.99 -9.42 6.96
CA ILE A 62 9.30 -8.05 7.41
C ILE A 62 9.10 -6.96 6.36
N LEU A 63 9.23 -7.28 5.06
CA LEU A 63 9.21 -6.29 3.98
C LEU A 63 7.84 -6.09 3.34
N ASN A 64 6.83 -6.85 3.73
CA ASN A 64 5.47 -6.70 3.18
C ASN A 64 4.84 -5.36 3.58
N GLU A 65 5.14 -4.88 4.78
CA GLU A 65 4.54 -3.67 5.36
C GLU A 65 5.56 -2.54 5.54
N GLY A 66 5.12 -1.33 5.25
CA GLY A 66 5.80 -0.08 5.56
C GLY A 66 5.21 0.64 6.78
N GLY A 67 5.44 1.96 6.84
CA GLY A 67 5.12 2.81 7.98
C GLY A 67 3.90 3.72 7.80
N LEU A 68 3.00 3.46 6.86
CA LEU A 68 1.72 4.16 6.83
C LEU A 68 0.86 3.73 8.02
N TYR A 69 -0.03 4.63 8.48
CA TYR A 69 -0.90 4.32 9.62
C TYR A 69 -1.78 3.10 9.37
N ALA A 70 -2.32 2.98 8.16
CA ALA A 70 -3.12 1.83 7.73
C ALA A 70 -2.33 0.51 7.74
N GLU A 71 -1.06 0.53 7.33
CA GLU A 71 -0.17 -0.65 7.40
C GLU A 71 0.06 -1.05 8.85
N ARG A 72 0.40 -0.08 9.72
CA ARG A 72 0.62 -0.35 11.14
C ARG A 72 -0.61 -0.88 11.85
N LYS A 73 -1.80 -0.36 11.52
CA LYS A 73 -3.07 -0.86 12.03
C LYS A 73 -3.53 -2.15 11.36
N GLY A 74 -2.84 -2.61 10.31
CA GLY A 74 -3.17 -3.85 9.59
C GLY A 74 -4.42 -3.76 8.72
N TRP A 75 -4.88 -2.58 8.33
CA TRP A 75 -6.12 -2.41 7.58
C TRP A 75 -6.12 -3.07 6.19
N HIS A 76 -4.94 -3.43 5.68
CA HIS A 76 -4.77 -4.20 4.45
C HIS A 76 -5.07 -5.70 4.59
N LEU A 77 -5.20 -6.21 5.83
CA LEU A 77 -5.35 -7.63 6.12
C LEU A 77 -6.80 -8.13 5.90
N PRO A 78 -6.99 -9.42 5.58
CA PRO A 78 -8.30 -10.05 5.58
C PRO A 78 -9.00 -9.93 6.95
N ASN A 79 -10.33 -9.93 6.96
CA ASN A 79 -11.15 -9.90 8.19
C ASN A 79 -10.97 -8.66 9.09
N PHE A 80 -10.29 -7.61 8.64
CA PHE A 80 -10.40 -6.30 9.27
C PHE A 80 -11.84 -5.77 9.13
N ASP A 81 -12.40 -5.24 10.21
CA ASP A 81 -13.73 -4.62 10.22
C ASP A 81 -13.62 -3.13 9.83
N ASP A 82 -14.06 -2.82 8.62
CA ASP A 82 -14.15 -1.47 8.06
C ASP A 82 -15.58 -0.93 8.02
N SER A 83 -16.53 -1.55 8.74
CA SER A 83 -17.94 -1.12 8.76
C SER A 83 -18.15 0.32 9.25
N ALA A 84 -17.23 0.82 10.08
CA ALA A 84 -17.25 2.20 10.58
C ALA A 84 -16.61 3.22 9.62
N TRP A 85 -16.09 2.80 8.46
CA TRP A 85 -15.43 3.70 7.52
C TRP A 85 -16.43 4.43 6.64
N GLU A 86 -16.03 5.60 6.17
CA GLU A 86 -16.77 6.32 5.13
C GLU A 86 -16.77 5.51 3.83
N THR A 87 -17.95 5.33 3.23
CA THR A 87 -18.07 4.75 1.89
C THR A 87 -17.53 5.73 0.85
N ARG A 88 -16.29 5.49 0.40
CA ARG A 88 -15.64 6.29 -0.64
C ARG A 88 -14.77 5.43 -1.54
N THR A 89 -14.75 5.76 -2.83
CA THR A 89 -13.89 5.08 -3.82
C THR A 89 -12.55 5.80 -3.98
N PRO A 90 -11.48 5.08 -4.38
CA PRO A 90 -10.22 5.72 -4.75
C PRO A 90 -10.36 6.65 -5.97
N PHE A 91 -11.43 6.52 -6.75
CA PHE A 91 -11.77 7.37 -7.89
C PHE A 91 -12.33 8.73 -7.48
N GLN A 92 -12.99 8.79 -6.31
CA GLN A 92 -13.37 10.05 -5.67
C GLN A 92 -12.17 10.67 -4.94
N GLY A 93 -11.26 9.85 -4.41
CA GLY A 93 -10.00 10.30 -3.85
C GLY A 93 -10.11 10.97 -2.47
N ILE A 94 -9.18 11.88 -2.18
CA ILE A 94 -9.10 12.64 -0.93
C ILE A 94 -9.32 14.13 -1.18
N SER A 95 -9.61 14.91 -0.14
CA SER A 95 -9.97 16.33 -0.30
C SER A 95 -8.77 17.29 -0.38
N LYS A 96 -7.57 16.84 0.01
CA LYS A 96 -6.35 17.65 0.06
C LYS A 96 -5.11 16.75 0.01
N PRO A 97 -3.91 17.28 -0.29
CA PRO A 97 -2.69 16.49 -0.30
C PRO A 97 -2.49 15.71 0.99
N GLY A 98 -2.10 14.44 0.88
CA GLY A 98 -2.04 13.53 2.01
C GLY A 98 -2.13 12.07 1.59
N VAL A 99 -2.41 11.20 2.56
CA VAL A 99 -2.53 9.76 2.35
C VAL A 99 -3.96 9.30 2.67
N GLY A 100 -4.65 8.74 1.67
CA GLY A 100 -5.88 7.97 1.83
C GLY A 100 -5.61 6.47 1.78
N PHE A 101 -6.49 5.68 2.37
CA PHE A 101 -6.44 4.22 2.30
C PHE A 101 -7.84 3.70 2.00
N PHE A 102 -7.96 2.92 0.94
CA PHE A 102 -9.23 2.41 0.43
C PHE A 102 -9.20 0.88 0.49
N ARG A 103 -10.32 0.27 0.82
CA ARG A 103 -10.48 -1.18 0.93
C ARG A 103 -11.83 -1.59 0.37
N THR A 104 -11.89 -2.76 -0.25
CA THR A 104 -13.14 -3.42 -0.61
C THR A 104 -12.94 -4.92 -0.73
N THR A 105 -14.04 -5.65 -0.88
CA THR A 105 -14.07 -7.10 -1.12
C THR A 105 -14.71 -7.40 -2.47
N PHE A 106 -14.28 -8.49 -3.10
CA PHE A 106 -14.93 -9.05 -4.29
C PHE A 106 -14.83 -10.57 -4.29
N THR A 107 -15.74 -11.24 -4.99
CA THR A 107 -15.76 -12.70 -5.08
C THR A 107 -15.36 -13.14 -6.49
N LEU A 108 -14.48 -14.12 -6.57
CA LEU A 108 -14.14 -14.81 -7.82
C LEU A 108 -14.80 -16.19 -7.85
N ASN A 109 -15.18 -16.62 -9.06
CA ASN A 109 -15.67 -17.96 -9.32
C ASN A 109 -15.18 -18.40 -10.71
N LEU A 110 -13.86 -18.58 -10.81
CA LEU A 110 -13.22 -19.00 -12.06
C LEU A 110 -13.41 -20.51 -12.31
N PRO A 111 -13.50 -20.94 -13.58
CA PRO A 111 -13.68 -22.35 -13.91
C PRO A 111 -12.46 -23.18 -13.47
N LYS A 112 -12.73 -24.36 -12.91
CA LYS A 112 -11.68 -25.33 -12.55
C LYS A 112 -11.02 -25.88 -13.81
N GLY A 113 -9.75 -26.27 -13.69
CA GLY A 113 -8.99 -26.85 -14.81
C GLY A 113 -8.50 -25.81 -15.82
N TYR A 114 -8.51 -24.53 -15.45
CA TYR A 114 -7.92 -23.45 -16.22
C TYR A 114 -6.97 -22.63 -15.36
N ASP A 115 -5.80 -22.32 -15.91
CA ASP A 115 -4.93 -21.26 -15.43
C ASP A 115 -5.35 -19.95 -16.10
N VAL A 116 -5.82 -19.00 -15.30
CA VAL A 116 -6.28 -17.67 -15.76
C VAL A 116 -5.47 -16.60 -15.05
N PRO A 117 -4.44 -16.01 -15.69
CA PRO A 117 -3.67 -14.95 -15.09
C PRO A 117 -4.56 -13.72 -14.84
N LEU A 118 -4.61 -13.23 -13.61
CA LEU A 118 -5.31 -12.00 -13.26
C LEU A 118 -4.32 -10.86 -13.02
N SER A 119 -4.67 -9.68 -13.50
CA SER A 119 -3.89 -8.46 -13.27
C SER A 119 -4.77 -7.34 -12.70
N ILE A 120 -4.20 -6.58 -11.78
CA ILE A 120 -4.78 -5.31 -11.32
C ILE A 120 -4.11 -4.17 -12.09
N VAL A 121 -4.92 -3.44 -12.86
CA VAL A 121 -4.47 -2.45 -13.83
C VAL A 121 -4.88 -1.06 -13.37
N PHE A 122 -3.88 -0.22 -13.08
CA PHE A 122 -4.02 1.21 -12.87
C PHE A 122 -4.12 1.96 -14.20
N ASP A 123 -4.62 3.18 -14.13
CA ASP A 123 -4.54 4.11 -15.23
C ASP A 123 -3.09 4.36 -15.71
N SER A 124 -2.91 4.39 -17.03
CA SER A 124 -1.61 4.58 -17.66
C SER A 124 -1.18 6.03 -17.75
N GLN A 125 -2.08 6.98 -17.57
CA GLN A 125 -1.73 8.40 -17.61
C GLN A 125 -0.82 8.76 -16.43
N PRO A 126 0.17 9.65 -16.66
CA PRO A 126 0.94 10.23 -15.57
C PRO A 126 0.06 11.02 -14.59
N GLY A 127 0.48 11.13 -13.33
CA GLY A 127 -0.19 11.94 -12.31
C GLY A 127 0.70 12.18 -11.10
N GLN A 128 0.36 13.09 -10.19
CA GLN A 128 1.17 13.37 -8.99
C GLN A 128 0.69 12.58 -7.77
N TYR A 129 0.70 11.25 -7.88
CA TYR A 129 0.39 10.37 -6.76
C TYR A 129 1.28 9.12 -6.71
N ARG A 130 1.32 8.51 -5.53
CA ARG A 130 1.88 7.16 -5.33
C ARG A 130 0.79 6.27 -4.75
N ALA A 131 0.76 5.01 -5.16
CA ALA A 131 -0.15 4.02 -4.60
C ALA A 131 0.58 2.71 -4.29
N GLN A 132 0.11 2.02 -3.26
CA GLN A 132 0.52 0.67 -2.91
C GLN A 132 -0.71 -0.22 -3.04
N LEU A 133 -0.57 -1.35 -3.72
CA LEU A 133 -1.62 -2.32 -3.96
C LEU A 133 -1.48 -3.50 -3.01
N TYR A 134 -2.55 -3.83 -2.31
CA TYR A 134 -2.64 -4.97 -1.42
C TYR A 134 -3.74 -5.92 -1.89
N VAL A 135 -3.44 -7.22 -1.97
CA VAL A 135 -4.43 -8.28 -2.23
C VAL A 135 -4.32 -9.32 -1.13
N ASN A 136 -5.42 -9.53 -0.40
CA ASN A 136 -5.48 -10.42 0.76
C ASN A 136 -4.31 -10.22 1.74
N GLY A 137 -3.90 -8.97 1.95
CA GLY A 137 -2.81 -8.57 2.83
C GLY A 137 -1.40 -8.56 2.20
N TRP A 138 -1.20 -9.12 1.01
CA TRP A 138 0.08 -9.08 0.30
C TRP A 138 0.25 -7.78 -0.46
N GLN A 139 1.35 -7.07 -0.25
CA GLN A 139 1.69 -5.90 -1.05
C GLN A 139 2.32 -6.36 -2.37
N LEU A 140 1.61 -6.15 -3.47
CA LEU A 140 1.95 -6.69 -4.80
C LEU A 140 2.29 -5.64 -5.85
N GLY A 141 2.25 -4.36 -5.47
CA GLY A 141 2.53 -3.29 -6.41
C GLY A 141 2.75 -1.95 -5.73
N LYS A 142 3.71 -1.20 -6.28
CA LYS A 142 3.88 0.23 -6.02
C LYS A 142 3.71 0.99 -7.34
N ARG A 143 2.61 1.73 -7.48
CA ARG A 143 2.39 2.64 -8.61
C ARG A 143 2.97 4.00 -8.26
N ILE A 144 3.95 4.47 -9.03
CA ILE A 144 4.47 5.84 -8.95
C ILE A 144 3.98 6.58 -10.21
N ALA A 145 2.90 7.36 -10.07
CA ALA A 145 2.14 7.89 -11.19
C ALA A 145 2.97 8.78 -12.14
N ASN A 146 3.87 9.59 -11.58
CA ASN A 146 4.73 10.52 -12.31
C ASN A 146 6.04 9.90 -12.83
N LEU A 147 6.31 8.62 -12.55
CA LEU A 147 7.54 7.95 -12.99
C LEU A 147 7.27 6.74 -13.89
N GLY A 148 6.29 5.90 -13.55
CA GLY A 148 5.98 4.69 -14.32
C GLY A 148 7.15 3.68 -14.37
N PRO A 149 7.21 2.79 -15.38
CA PRO A 149 6.21 2.58 -16.44
C PRO A 149 5.10 1.59 -16.03
N GLN A 150 5.28 0.86 -14.93
CA GLN A 150 4.38 -0.24 -14.59
C GLN A 150 2.99 0.25 -14.17
N THR A 151 1.98 -0.24 -14.88
CA THR A 151 0.55 0.04 -14.65
C THR A 151 -0.26 -1.24 -14.42
N SER A 152 0.26 -2.39 -14.87
CA SER A 152 -0.33 -3.71 -14.69
C SER A 152 0.46 -4.53 -13.66
N PHE A 153 -0.24 -5.03 -12.64
CA PHE A 153 0.32 -5.84 -11.57
C PHE A 153 -0.34 -7.22 -11.59
N VAL A 154 0.39 -8.22 -12.04
CA VAL A 154 -0.07 -9.61 -12.07
C VAL A 154 -0.21 -10.12 -10.64
N VAL A 155 -1.30 -10.83 -10.35
CA VAL A 155 -1.56 -11.44 -9.06
C VAL A 155 -1.85 -12.91 -9.28
N GLN A 156 -1.10 -13.79 -8.61
CA GLN A 156 -1.24 -15.23 -8.80
C GLN A 156 -2.41 -15.81 -8.01
N GLU A 157 -2.93 -16.94 -8.47
CA GLU A 157 -3.75 -17.84 -7.67
C GLU A 157 -2.99 -18.26 -6.40
N GLY A 158 -3.73 -18.47 -5.30
CA GLY A 158 -3.18 -18.74 -3.98
C GLY A 158 -3.04 -17.45 -3.16
N ILE A 159 -2.52 -16.37 -3.75
CA ILE A 159 -2.72 -15.05 -3.15
C ILE A 159 -4.17 -14.64 -3.35
N LEU A 160 -4.65 -14.68 -4.60
CA LEU A 160 -6.07 -14.61 -4.90
C LEU A 160 -6.73 -15.96 -4.62
N ASN A 161 -7.91 -15.90 -4.03
CA ASN A 161 -8.84 -17.01 -3.96
C ASN A 161 -9.72 -17.00 -5.22
N TYR A 162 -9.43 -17.87 -6.18
CA TYR A 162 -10.12 -17.94 -7.48
C TYR A 162 -11.56 -18.48 -7.38
N SER A 163 -11.92 -19.11 -6.26
CA SER A 163 -13.25 -19.65 -5.99
C SER A 163 -13.81 -19.15 -4.65
N GLY A 164 -13.60 -17.86 -4.34
CA GLY A 164 -14.10 -17.28 -3.10
C GLY A 164 -13.86 -15.78 -2.98
N GLN A 165 -14.02 -15.30 -1.75
CA GLN A 165 -13.88 -13.88 -1.43
C GLN A 165 -12.40 -13.46 -1.38
N ASN A 166 -12.14 -12.27 -1.86
CA ASN A 166 -10.87 -11.57 -1.85
C ASN A 166 -11.04 -10.16 -1.28
N VAL A 167 -10.00 -9.67 -0.64
CA VAL A 167 -9.85 -8.29 -0.18
C VAL A 167 -8.84 -7.61 -1.07
N VAL A 168 -9.19 -6.42 -1.57
CA VAL A 168 -8.23 -5.50 -2.19
C VAL A 168 -8.18 -4.22 -1.37
N ALA A 169 -6.97 -3.75 -1.11
CA ALA A 169 -6.77 -2.44 -0.54
C ALA A 169 -5.73 -1.64 -1.33
N VAL A 170 -5.88 -0.33 -1.34
CA VAL A 170 -4.98 0.58 -2.04
C VAL A 170 -4.72 1.82 -1.20
N SER A 171 -3.44 2.15 -1.00
CA SER A 171 -3.09 3.47 -0.47
C SER A 171 -3.07 4.48 -1.61
N LEU A 172 -3.52 5.70 -1.37
CA LEU A 172 -3.31 6.84 -2.26
C LEU A 172 -2.51 7.89 -1.51
N TRP A 173 -1.27 8.14 -1.92
CA TRP A 173 -0.48 9.27 -1.47
C TRP A 173 -0.49 10.35 -2.56
N SER A 174 -1.29 11.38 -2.36
CA SER A 174 -1.34 12.54 -3.23
C SER A 174 -0.20 13.51 -2.93
N LEU A 175 0.54 13.89 -3.97
CA LEU A 175 1.69 14.80 -3.91
C LEU A 175 1.36 16.22 -4.42
N GLY A 176 0.20 16.39 -5.03
CA GLY A 176 -0.28 17.65 -5.59
C GLY A 176 -1.64 18.05 -5.03
N SER A 177 -2.01 19.31 -5.23
CA SER A 177 -3.29 19.86 -4.74
C SER A 177 -4.36 19.96 -5.83
N LYS A 178 -4.05 19.61 -7.07
CA LYS A 178 -5.03 19.66 -8.16
C LYS A 178 -6.01 18.50 -8.04
N PRO A 179 -7.28 18.65 -8.46
CA PRO A 179 -8.28 17.59 -8.36
C PRO A 179 -7.86 16.24 -8.95
N GLU A 180 -7.07 16.24 -10.02
CA GLU A 180 -6.53 15.04 -10.65
C GLU A 180 -5.44 14.33 -9.83
N ASP A 181 -4.69 15.06 -8.98
CA ASP A 181 -3.63 14.50 -8.14
C ASP A 181 -4.19 13.85 -6.87
N LEU A 182 -5.44 14.18 -6.53
CA LEU A 182 -6.11 13.79 -5.30
C LEU A 182 -6.86 12.45 -5.40
N LYS A 183 -6.81 11.77 -6.55
CA LYS A 183 -7.54 10.52 -6.82
C LYS A 183 -6.75 9.53 -7.67
N ILE A 184 -7.16 8.27 -7.66
CA ILE A 184 -6.70 7.26 -8.62
C ILE A 184 -7.69 7.28 -9.79
N PRO A 185 -7.26 7.53 -11.05
CA PRO A 185 -8.21 7.70 -12.15
C PRO A 185 -9.00 6.42 -12.48
N SER A 186 -8.32 5.27 -12.49
CA SER A 186 -8.94 3.97 -12.71
C SER A 186 -8.14 2.84 -12.05
N LEU A 187 -8.86 1.76 -11.70
CA LEU A 187 -8.32 0.53 -11.14
C LEU A 187 -9.24 -0.61 -11.57
N ARG A 188 -8.70 -1.58 -12.31
CA ARG A 188 -9.49 -2.66 -12.92
C ARG A 188 -8.83 -4.01 -12.66
N ILE A 189 -9.63 -5.05 -12.51
CA ILE A 189 -9.16 -6.43 -12.60
C ILE A 189 -9.34 -6.87 -14.05
N VAL A 190 -8.28 -7.37 -14.66
CA VAL A 190 -8.25 -7.83 -16.05
C VAL A 190 -7.78 -9.26 -16.09
N ALA A 191 -8.56 -10.12 -16.75
CA ALA A 191 -8.16 -11.49 -17.03
C ALA A 191 -7.31 -11.54 -18.31
N GLY A 192 -6.22 -12.30 -18.25
CA GLY A 192 -5.46 -12.71 -19.42
C GLY A 192 -6.15 -13.86 -20.17
N PRO A 193 -5.45 -14.45 -21.16
CA PRO A 193 -5.90 -15.68 -21.81
C PRO A 193 -6.07 -16.81 -20.79
N ALA A 194 -7.13 -17.60 -20.94
CA ALA A 194 -7.32 -18.82 -20.15
C ALA A 194 -6.57 -19.97 -20.81
N TYR A 195 -5.79 -20.71 -20.01
CA TYR A 195 -5.04 -21.87 -20.45
C TYR A 195 -5.64 -23.12 -19.82
N GLU A 196 -6.03 -24.11 -20.62
CA GLU A 196 -6.51 -25.38 -20.10
C GLU A 196 -5.36 -26.12 -19.39
N GLY A 197 -5.63 -26.63 -18.19
CA GLY A 197 -4.66 -27.25 -17.29
C GLY A 197 -4.42 -26.43 -16.02
N GLY A 198 -3.16 -26.40 -15.58
CA GLY A 198 -2.75 -25.74 -14.34
C GLY A 198 -2.57 -26.69 -13.16
N VAL A 199 -1.87 -26.21 -12.13
CA VAL A 199 -1.61 -26.97 -10.91
C VAL A 199 -2.88 -26.96 -10.05
N THR A 200 -3.36 -28.15 -9.65
CA THR A 200 -4.51 -28.26 -8.75
C THR A 200 -4.08 -28.21 -7.29
N GLY A 201 -5.02 -27.90 -6.38
CA GLY A 201 -4.76 -27.91 -4.94
C GLY A 201 -3.98 -26.70 -4.41
N ILE A 202 -4.06 -25.55 -5.09
CA ILE A 202 -3.44 -24.32 -4.63
C ILE A 202 -4.08 -23.88 -3.31
N VAL A 203 -3.25 -23.74 -2.27
CA VAL A 203 -3.69 -23.36 -0.93
C VAL A 203 -3.60 -21.84 -0.77
N VAL A 204 -4.65 -21.25 -0.22
CA VAL A 204 -4.72 -19.83 0.13
C VAL A 204 -4.31 -19.67 1.60
N ASP A 205 -3.09 -19.19 1.86
CA ASP A 205 -2.64 -18.83 3.22
C ASP A 205 -2.50 -17.31 3.35
N ASN A 206 -3.60 -16.68 3.76
CA ASN A 206 -3.68 -15.24 3.97
C ASN A 206 -4.09 -14.96 5.42
N PRO A 207 -3.14 -14.91 6.38
CA PRO A 207 -3.45 -14.60 7.78
C PRO A 207 -4.24 -13.31 7.90
N GLY A 208 -5.35 -13.39 8.63
CA GLY A 208 -6.28 -12.29 8.86
C GLY A 208 -5.82 -11.32 9.95
N TRP A 209 -6.55 -10.22 10.06
CA TRP A 209 -6.27 -9.10 10.96
C TRP A 209 -6.21 -9.53 12.42
N GLU A 210 -7.17 -10.31 12.90
CA GLU A 210 -7.23 -10.74 14.30
C GLU A 210 -5.98 -11.47 14.76
N LYS A 211 -5.40 -12.33 13.91
CA LYS A 211 -4.18 -13.08 14.23
C LYS A 211 -2.94 -12.19 14.36
N LEU A 212 -2.92 -11.05 13.67
CA LEU A 212 -1.71 -10.24 13.49
C LEU A 212 -1.76 -8.87 14.19
N ARG A 213 -2.93 -8.44 14.68
CA ARG A 213 -3.16 -7.09 15.22
C ARG A 213 -4.01 -7.01 16.48
N LYS A 214 -4.65 -8.11 16.88
CA LYS A 214 -5.31 -8.22 18.19
C LYS A 214 -4.27 -8.50 19.26
#